data_AF-A0A7V2QXG7-F1
#
_entry.id   AF-A0A7V2QXG7-F1
#
_cell.length_a   1.000
_cell.length_b   1.000
_cell.length_c   1.000
_cell.angle_alpha   90.00
_cell.angle_beta   90.00
_cell.angle_gamma   90.00
#
_symmetry.space_group_name_H-M   'P 1'
#
loop_
_entity.id
_entity.type
_entity.pdbx_description
1 polymer ?
#
loop_
_entity_poly.entity_id
_entity_poly.type
_entity_poly.pdbx_seq_one_letter_code
_entity_poly.pdbx_strand_id
1 'polypeptide(L)'
;MLVRERGNRQHHCDLPTRTGGNLFGSWLGRATPYACNVHNVKLFFTNDNGTFVYDPQTATKPVEIETEADREKIMTYYQESCIKVLDERVEFVPKSLLRAIHWNTNQPGTTVFIPVVDQTAEYIDFLLGIFDYEGYGYQMFDDMKGQLAGLQYWIDSGKLKGPKVNLTSFEFNMLGLNLAPAYMMLENVHLIAEAMGLGSVVFGGYAGTVMLGGYPDEYRAWLSLCY
;
A
#
# COMPACT_ATOMS: atom_id res chain seq x y z
N MET A 1 -5.65 -16.96 7.01
CA MET A 1 -6.09 -18.37 6.94
C MET A 1 -5.11 -19.10 6.06
N LEU A 2 -4.37 -20.08 6.58
CA LEU A 2 -3.45 -20.91 5.79
C LEU A 2 -4.10 -22.28 5.61
N VAL A 3 -4.52 -22.60 4.40
CA VAL A 3 -5.00 -23.93 4.03
C VAL A 3 -3.92 -24.59 3.20
N ARG A 4 -3.33 -25.68 3.71
CA ARG A 4 -2.41 -26.52 2.95
C ARG A 4 -3.21 -27.69 2.39
N GLU A 5 -3.70 -27.58 1.16
CA GLU A 5 -4.30 -28.73 0.49
C GLU A 5 -3.22 -29.75 0.10
N ARG A 6 -3.50 -31.03 0.36
CA ARG A 6 -2.77 -32.16 -0.25
C ARG A 6 -3.48 -32.53 -1.54
N GLY A 7 -2.98 -32.04 -2.67
CA GLY A 7 -3.48 -32.42 -4.00
C GLY A 7 -3.13 -31.39 -5.07
N ASN A 8 -3.11 -31.82 -6.33
CA ASN A 8 -2.77 -31.02 -7.52
C ASN A 8 -3.77 -29.90 -7.87
N ARG A 9 -4.45 -29.30 -6.89
CA ARG A 9 -5.32 -28.14 -7.08
C ARG A 9 -4.61 -26.88 -6.57
N GLN A 10 -4.20 -26.01 -7.47
CA GLN A 10 -3.61 -24.70 -7.17
C GLN A 10 -4.71 -23.69 -6.79
N HIS A 11 -5.53 -23.99 -5.79
CA HIS A 11 -6.42 -22.98 -5.21
C HIS A 11 -5.84 -22.55 -3.86
N HIS A 12 -5.13 -21.42 -3.86
CA HIS A 12 -4.44 -20.87 -2.69
C HIS A 12 -5.40 -20.30 -1.61
N CYS A 13 -6.71 -20.24 -1.89
CA CYS A 13 -7.71 -19.69 -0.97
C CYS A 13 -9.01 -20.52 -1.04
N ASP A 14 -9.57 -20.90 0.11
CA ASP A 14 -10.85 -21.60 0.22
C ASP A 14 -11.98 -20.57 0.15
N LEU A 15 -12.33 -20.17 -1.07
CA LEU A 15 -13.35 -19.17 -1.33
C LEU A 15 -14.69 -19.81 -1.70
N PRO A 16 -15.81 -19.16 -1.35
CA PRO A 16 -17.12 -19.60 -1.81
C PRO A 16 -17.16 -19.66 -3.34
N THR A 17 -17.61 -20.78 -3.89
CA THR A 17 -17.71 -21.00 -5.34
C THR A 17 -18.82 -20.19 -6.02
N ARG A 18 -19.65 -19.48 -5.24
CA ARG A 18 -20.80 -18.73 -5.74
C ARG A 18 -20.65 -17.21 -5.68
N THR A 19 -19.82 -16.68 -4.76
CA THR A 19 -19.72 -15.22 -4.53
C THR A 19 -18.33 -14.85 -4.02
N GLY A 20 -17.84 -13.66 -4.39
CA GLY A 20 -16.62 -13.05 -3.82
C GLY A 20 -15.29 -13.49 -4.42
N GLY A 21 -15.23 -14.59 -5.19
CA GLY A 21 -14.00 -15.01 -5.89
C GLY A 21 -13.58 -14.08 -7.02
N ASN A 22 -14.52 -13.30 -7.57
CA ASN A 22 -14.30 -12.30 -8.61
C ASN A 22 -13.68 -10.99 -8.11
N LEU A 23 -13.59 -10.79 -6.79
CA LEU A 23 -12.93 -9.63 -6.19
C LEU A 23 -11.41 -9.75 -6.24
N PHE A 24 -10.86 -10.95 -6.46
CA PHE A 24 -9.40 -11.11 -6.51
C PHE A 24 -8.87 -10.63 -7.85
N GLY A 25 -8.19 -9.48 -7.85
CA GLY A 25 -7.60 -8.86 -9.04
C GLY A 25 -6.43 -9.66 -9.62
N SER A 26 -5.85 -10.60 -8.85
CA SER A 26 -4.76 -11.46 -9.29
C SER A 26 -4.65 -12.73 -8.44
N TRP A 27 -4.07 -13.80 -9.02
CA TRP A 27 -3.68 -15.03 -8.31
C TRP A 27 -2.16 -15.18 -8.17
N LEU A 28 -1.43 -14.13 -8.51
CA LEU A 28 0.02 -14.11 -8.54
C LEU A 28 0.59 -13.74 -7.16
N GLY A 29 1.68 -14.39 -6.76
CA GLY A 29 2.29 -14.18 -5.46
C GLY A 29 3.21 -12.96 -5.39
N ARG A 30 3.22 -12.29 -4.24
CA ARG A 30 4.21 -11.27 -3.83
C ARG A 30 4.72 -11.60 -2.43
N ALA A 31 5.88 -11.04 -2.07
CA ALA A 31 6.45 -11.17 -0.73
C ALA A 31 5.59 -10.50 0.36
N THR A 32 4.76 -9.54 -0.03
CA THR A 32 3.81 -8.84 0.83
C THR A 32 2.39 -9.23 0.41
N PRO A 33 1.49 -9.57 1.34
CA PRO A 33 0.09 -9.85 1.01
C PRO A 33 -0.68 -8.54 0.78
N TYR A 34 -1.68 -8.59 -0.10
CA TYR A 34 -2.53 -7.45 -0.46
C TYR A 34 -4.01 -7.79 -0.30
N ALA A 35 -4.83 -6.80 0.04
CA ALA A 35 -6.29 -6.92 -0.06
C ALA A 35 -6.67 -7.19 -1.53
N CYS A 36 -7.61 -8.11 -1.74
CA CYS A 36 -8.01 -8.62 -3.07
C CYS A 36 -6.85 -9.05 -4.00
N ASN A 37 -5.66 -9.25 -3.44
CA ASN A 37 -4.40 -9.39 -4.15
C ASN A 37 -4.12 -8.27 -5.20
N VAL A 38 -4.57 -7.04 -4.96
CA VAL A 38 -4.29 -5.87 -5.78
C VAL A 38 -2.95 -5.26 -5.37
N HIS A 39 -1.92 -5.39 -6.20
CA HIS A 39 -0.54 -4.97 -5.89
C HIS A 39 -0.34 -3.47 -6.13
N ASN A 40 -0.91 -2.64 -5.25
CA ASN A 40 -0.99 -1.18 -5.39
C ASN A 40 0.03 -0.38 -4.56
N VAL A 41 1.05 -1.02 -3.99
CA VAL A 41 2.09 -0.35 -3.21
C VAL A 41 3.39 -0.27 -3.98
N LYS A 42 3.92 0.94 -4.11
CA LYS A 42 5.26 1.22 -4.62
C LYS A 42 6.18 1.58 -3.47
N LEU A 43 7.42 1.11 -3.52
CA LEU A 43 8.40 1.39 -2.47
C LEU A 43 9.33 2.50 -2.93
N PHE A 44 9.12 3.72 -2.43
CA PHE A 44 10.12 4.76 -2.58
C PHE A 44 11.20 4.57 -1.54
N PHE A 45 12.43 4.93 -1.87
CA PHE A 45 13.50 5.01 -0.89
C PHE A 45 14.54 6.06 -1.27
N THR A 46 15.22 6.60 -0.27
CA THR A 46 16.24 7.63 -0.46
C THR A 46 17.47 7.33 0.37
N ASN A 47 18.65 7.57 -0.21
CA ASN A 47 19.96 7.36 0.43
C ASN A 47 21.01 8.31 -0.18
N ASP A 48 22.29 8.09 0.13
CA ASP A 48 23.41 8.94 -0.32
C ASP A 48 23.55 9.02 -1.86
N ASN A 49 23.01 8.05 -2.60
CA ASN A 49 23.14 7.96 -4.05
C ASN A 49 21.96 8.57 -4.81
N GLY A 50 20.92 9.00 -4.10
CA GLY A 50 19.72 9.60 -4.68
C GLY A 50 18.43 9.06 -4.10
N THR A 51 17.36 9.30 -4.84
CA THR A 51 16.01 8.81 -4.51
C THR A 51 15.48 7.94 -5.62
N PHE A 52 14.85 6.84 -5.23
CA PHE A 52 14.45 5.76 -6.10
C PHE A 52 13.01 5.35 -5.83
N VAL A 53 12.38 4.75 -6.83
CA VAL A 53 11.15 3.99 -6.69
C VAL A 53 11.42 2.55 -7.13
N TYR A 54 11.00 1.60 -6.31
CA TYR A 54 10.91 0.20 -6.67
C TYR A 54 9.45 -0.15 -6.95
N ASP A 55 9.17 -0.46 -8.21
CA ASP A 55 7.84 -0.81 -8.73
C ASP A 55 7.96 -2.13 -9.50
N PRO A 56 7.90 -3.27 -8.81
CA PRO A 56 8.28 -4.55 -9.40
C PRO A 56 7.31 -4.99 -10.49
N GLN A 57 7.86 -5.54 -11.58
CA GLN A 57 7.06 -6.13 -12.66
C GLN A 57 6.04 -7.14 -12.12
N THR A 58 4.91 -7.26 -12.82
CA THR A 58 3.87 -8.25 -12.53
C THR A 58 4.48 -9.65 -12.63
N ALA A 59 4.25 -10.49 -11.62
CA ALA A 59 4.74 -11.86 -11.67
C ALA A 59 4.09 -12.63 -12.83
N THR A 60 4.82 -13.58 -13.41
CA THR A 60 4.39 -14.41 -14.53
C THR A 60 3.70 -15.70 -14.07
N LYS A 61 3.97 -16.14 -12.83
CA LYS A 61 3.39 -17.33 -12.21
C LYS A 61 3.19 -17.15 -10.70
N PRO A 62 2.38 -18.00 -10.03
CA PRO A 62 2.12 -17.87 -8.60
C PRO A 62 3.36 -17.88 -7.71
N VAL A 63 4.41 -18.64 -8.09
CA VAL A 63 5.68 -18.73 -7.38
C VAL A 63 6.83 -18.53 -8.37
N GLU A 64 7.49 -17.37 -8.32
CA GLU A 64 8.60 -17.00 -9.22
C GLU A 64 9.91 -17.73 -8.90
N ILE A 65 10.15 -17.98 -7.60
CA ILE A 65 11.38 -18.53 -7.04
C ILE A 65 11.07 -19.93 -6.51
N GLU A 66 11.41 -20.98 -7.26
CA GLU A 66 11.12 -22.37 -6.87
C GLU A 66 12.36 -23.11 -6.38
N THR A 67 13.53 -22.76 -6.92
CA THR A 67 14.81 -23.42 -6.65
C THR A 67 15.87 -22.40 -6.24
N GLU A 68 17.00 -22.87 -5.69
CA GLU A 68 18.11 -21.97 -5.36
C GLU A 68 18.70 -21.28 -6.60
N ALA A 69 18.64 -21.93 -7.77
CA ALA A 69 19.08 -21.35 -9.03
C ALA A 69 18.24 -20.15 -9.47
N ASP A 70 16.99 -20.03 -9.00
CA ASP A 70 16.11 -18.90 -9.30
C ASP A 70 16.47 -17.64 -8.49
N ARG A 71 17.34 -17.72 -7.46
CA ARG A 71 17.65 -16.59 -6.57
C ARG A 71 18.23 -15.39 -7.33
N GLU A 72 18.98 -15.61 -8.40
CA GLU A 72 19.53 -14.55 -9.27
C GLU A 72 18.43 -13.67 -9.90
N LYS A 73 17.22 -14.21 -10.07
CA LYS A 73 16.06 -13.44 -10.56
C LYS A 73 15.68 -12.32 -9.61
N ILE A 74 15.90 -12.47 -8.30
CA ILE A 74 15.57 -11.44 -7.32
C ILE A 74 16.36 -10.17 -7.61
N MET A 75 17.67 -10.31 -7.86
CA MET A 75 18.53 -9.17 -8.19
C MET A 75 18.21 -8.59 -9.57
N THR A 76 17.90 -9.44 -10.54
CA THR A 76 17.47 -9.01 -11.88
C THR A 76 16.20 -8.17 -11.79
N TYR A 77 15.16 -8.67 -11.09
CA TYR A 77 13.89 -7.97 -10.90
C TYR A 77 14.09 -6.64 -10.16
N TYR A 78 14.96 -6.62 -9.14
CA TYR A 78 15.32 -5.39 -8.45
C TYR A 78 15.95 -4.36 -9.40
N GLN A 79 16.96 -4.76 -10.18
CA GLN A 79 17.66 -3.86 -11.09
C GLN A 79 16.76 -3.32 -12.20
N GLU A 80 15.91 -4.17 -12.78
CA GLU A 80 15.00 -3.78 -13.86
C GLU A 80 13.83 -2.90 -13.38
N SER A 81 13.43 -3.06 -12.11
CA SER A 81 12.25 -2.40 -11.55
C SER A 81 12.58 -1.26 -10.59
N CYS A 82 13.86 -0.98 -10.37
CA CYS A 82 14.32 0.13 -9.53
C CYS A 82 14.70 1.31 -10.42
N ILE A 83 13.91 2.38 -10.29
CA ILE A 83 14.04 3.58 -11.12
C ILE A 83 14.53 4.71 -10.24
N LYS A 84 15.63 5.36 -10.64
CA LYS A 84 16.10 6.58 -10.00
C LYS A 84 15.19 7.75 -10.39
N VAL A 85 14.60 8.41 -9.40
CA VAL A 85 13.65 9.53 -9.61
C VAL A 85 14.27 10.88 -9.27
N LEU A 86 15.26 10.93 -8.38
CA LEU A 86 16.06 12.13 -8.10
C LEU A 86 17.52 11.74 -7.93
N ASP A 87 18.41 12.64 -8.35
CA ASP A 87 19.85 12.43 -8.19
C ASP A 87 20.34 12.54 -6.75
N GLU A 88 19.58 13.24 -5.92
CA GLU A 88 19.91 13.55 -4.54
C GLU A 88 18.99 12.87 -3.52
N ARG A 89 19.46 12.81 -2.28
CA ARG A 89 18.68 12.41 -1.12
C ARG A 89 17.53 13.41 -0.91
N VAL A 90 16.33 12.92 -0.63
CA VAL A 90 15.25 13.76 -0.11
C VAL A 90 15.54 14.10 1.35
N GLU A 91 15.75 15.37 1.63
CA GLU A 91 15.92 15.88 2.99
C GLU A 91 14.58 16.00 3.71
N PHE A 92 14.46 15.33 4.85
CA PHE A 92 13.30 15.47 5.72
C PHE A 92 13.47 16.71 6.60
N VAL A 93 12.47 17.57 6.68
CA VAL A 93 12.52 18.76 7.55
C VAL A 93 12.42 18.30 9.00
N PRO A 94 13.45 18.51 9.85
CA PRO A 94 13.46 17.96 11.21
C PRO A 94 12.27 18.44 12.06
N LYS A 95 11.78 19.67 11.84
CA LYS A 95 10.63 20.22 12.58
C LYS A 95 9.30 19.51 12.32
N SER A 96 9.17 18.78 11.21
CA SER A 96 7.99 17.94 10.91
C SER A 96 8.21 16.47 11.28
N LEU A 97 9.30 16.16 11.98
CA LEU A 97 9.58 14.84 12.54
C LEU A 97 9.60 14.88 14.07
N LEU A 98 9.22 13.76 14.67
CA LEU A 98 9.51 13.52 16.08
C LEU A 98 11.02 13.54 16.30
N ARG A 99 11.47 14.24 17.36
CA ARG A 99 12.90 14.46 17.64
C ARG A 99 13.71 13.16 17.74
N ALA A 100 13.09 12.07 18.19
CA ALA A 100 13.73 10.76 18.28
C ALA A 100 14.17 10.18 16.92
N ILE A 101 13.61 10.65 15.81
CA ILE A 101 13.81 10.11 14.46
C ILE A 101 14.80 10.95 13.63
N HIS A 102 15.23 12.11 14.14
CA HIS A 102 16.09 13.05 13.38
C HIS A 102 17.39 12.40 12.90
N TRP A 103 18.00 11.55 13.73
CA TRP A 103 19.24 10.86 13.37
C TRP A 103 19.04 9.75 12.32
N ASN A 104 17.81 9.27 12.13
CA ASN A 104 17.52 8.12 11.27
C ASN A 104 17.20 8.51 9.82
N THR A 105 17.08 9.80 9.50
CA THR A 105 16.59 10.26 8.19
C THR A 105 17.69 10.90 7.34
N ASN A 106 18.30 11.99 7.79
CA ASN A 106 19.21 12.81 6.97
C ASN A 106 20.71 12.60 7.24
N GLN A 107 21.10 11.45 7.79
CA GLN A 107 22.51 11.16 8.08
C GLN A 107 23.18 10.39 6.92
N PRO A 108 24.47 10.62 6.66
CA PRO A 108 25.22 9.78 5.72
C PRO A 108 25.14 8.30 6.09
N GLY A 109 25.01 7.44 5.08
CA GLY A 109 24.90 5.99 5.24
C GLY A 109 23.50 5.49 5.64
N THR A 110 22.52 6.36 5.89
CA THR A 110 21.14 5.92 6.15
C THR A 110 20.37 5.69 4.85
N THR A 111 19.39 4.81 4.89
CA THR A 111 18.38 4.68 3.83
C THR A 111 17.00 4.78 4.46
N VAL A 112 16.14 5.65 3.91
CA VAL A 112 14.76 5.78 4.37
C VAL A 112 13.84 5.14 3.33
N PHE A 113 13.01 4.20 3.77
CA PHE A 113 12.01 3.51 2.95
C PHE A 113 10.63 4.13 3.17
N ILE A 114 9.93 4.42 2.08
CA ILE A 114 8.70 5.21 2.04
C ILE A 114 7.69 4.45 1.14
N PRO A 115 6.92 3.49 1.69
CA PRO A 115 5.87 2.85 0.91
C PRO A 115 4.77 3.85 0.57
N VAL A 116 4.39 3.91 -0.70
CA VAL A 116 3.30 4.74 -1.22
C VAL A 116 2.21 3.82 -1.73
N VAL A 117 1.01 3.96 -1.16
CA VAL A 117 -0.15 3.13 -1.49
C VAL A 117 -1.09 3.89 -2.44
N ASP A 118 -1.34 3.33 -3.62
CA ASP A 118 -2.40 3.82 -4.50
C ASP A 118 -3.75 3.23 -4.11
N GLN A 119 -4.61 4.03 -3.50
CA GLN A 119 -5.94 3.59 -3.08
C GLN A 119 -6.87 3.27 -4.25
N THR A 120 -6.60 3.79 -5.44
CA THR A 120 -7.57 3.86 -6.54
C THR A 120 -8.05 2.48 -6.99
N ALA A 121 -7.11 1.56 -7.28
CA ALA A 121 -7.44 0.26 -7.86
C ALA A 121 -8.28 -0.60 -6.90
N GLU A 122 -7.83 -0.73 -5.64
CA GLU A 122 -8.57 -1.48 -4.62
C GLU A 122 -9.91 -0.80 -4.28
N TYR A 123 -9.95 0.53 -4.23
CA TYR A 123 -11.19 1.26 -3.97
C TYR A 123 -12.24 0.95 -5.04
N ILE A 124 -11.86 1.00 -6.32
CA ILE A 124 -12.75 0.64 -7.44
C ILE A 124 -13.19 -0.82 -7.34
N ASP A 125 -12.26 -1.75 -7.09
CA ASP A 125 -12.57 -3.17 -6.94
C ASP A 125 -13.61 -3.42 -5.84
N PHE A 126 -13.40 -2.81 -4.68
CA PHE A 126 -14.34 -2.89 -3.56
C PHE A 126 -15.70 -2.28 -3.90
N LEU A 127 -15.75 -1.13 -4.58
CA LEU A 127 -17.01 -0.52 -5.00
C LEU A 127 -17.81 -1.47 -5.91
N LEU A 128 -17.14 -2.14 -6.84
CA LEU A 128 -17.78 -3.15 -7.70
C LEU A 128 -18.32 -4.32 -6.87
N GLY A 129 -17.57 -4.77 -5.87
CA GLY A 129 -18.02 -5.81 -4.95
C GLY A 129 -19.22 -5.41 -4.11
N ILE A 130 -19.16 -4.25 -3.43
CA ILE A 130 -20.21 -3.85 -2.49
C ILE A 130 -21.53 -3.46 -3.16
N PHE A 131 -21.47 -3.01 -4.42
CA PHE A 131 -22.65 -2.71 -5.23
C PHE A 131 -23.13 -3.89 -6.08
N ASP A 132 -22.43 -5.02 -6.04
CA ASP A 132 -22.94 -6.25 -6.61
C ASP A 132 -24.27 -6.62 -5.93
N TYR A 133 -25.32 -6.76 -6.74
CA TYR A 133 -26.68 -7.10 -6.31
C TYR A 133 -26.74 -8.49 -5.66
N GLU A 134 -25.95 -9.45 -6.15
CA GLU A 134 -25.88 -10.81 -5.60
C GLU A 134 -24.87 -10.92 -4.45
N GLY A 135 -23.95 -9.94 -4.35
CA GLY A 135 -22.96 -9.82 -3.29
C GLY A 135 -23.56 -9.16 -2.06
N TYR A 136 -23.34 -7.85 -1.93
CA TYR A 136 -23.60 -7.13 -0.67
C TYR A 136 -24.74 -6.11 -0.77
N GLY A 137 -24.92 -5.45 -1.93
CA GLY A 137 -25.96 -4.47 -2.17
C GLY A 137 -26.00 -3.28 -1.21
N TYR A 138 -24.84 -2.75 -0.80
CA TYR A 138 -24.75 -1.72 0.24
C TYR A 138 -25.52 -0.44 -0.10
N GLN A 139 -26.24 0.08 0.90
CA GLN A 139 -26.97 1.34 0.82
C GLN A 139 -26.11 2.46 1.44
N MET A 140 -25.19 3.01 0.65
CA MET A 140 -24.26 4.03 1.13
C MET A 140 -24.98 5.33 1.52
N PHE A 141 -24.66 5.82 2.71
CA PHE A 141 -25.22 7.02 3.31
C PHE A 141 -24.11 8.02 3.60
N ASP A 142 -24.22 9.22 3.05
CA ASP A 142 -23.36 10.35 3.36
C ASP A 142 -23.75 10.87 4.76
N ASP A 143 -23.02 10.41 5.76
CA ASP A 143 -23.26 10.72 7.16
C ASP A 143 -22.85 12.15 7.55
N MET A 144 -22.00 12.81 6.75
CA MET A 144 -21.68 14.22 6.94
C MET A 144 -22.82 15.14 6.49
N LYS A 145 -23.52 14.77 5.41
CA LYS A 145 -24.67 15.54 4.88
C LYS A 145 -26.03 15.02 5.33
N GLY A 146 -26.08 13.84 5.97
CA GLY A 146 -27.31 13.23 6.44
C GLY A 146 -28.23 12.73 5.32
N GLN A 147 -27.68 12.37 4.17
CA GLN A 147 -28.44 11.95 2.98
C GLN A 147 -27.88 10.68 2.34
N LEU A 148 -28.64 10.02 1.46
CA LEU A 148 -28.08 8.93 0.66
C LEU A 148 -26.97 9.44 -0.26
N ALA A 149 -25.93 8.63 -0.47
CA ALA A 149 -24.77 8.98 -1.29
C ALA A 149 -25.07 8.85 -2.81
N GLY A 150 -26.18 9.42 -3.28
CA GLY A 150 -26.59 9.37 -4.70
C GLY A 150 -27.22 8.04 -5.14
N LEU A 151 -27.54 7.14 -4.21
CA LEU A 151 -28.02 5.78 -4.50
C LEU A 151 -29.54 5.59 -4.42
N GLN A 152 -30.31 6.66 -4.22
CA GLN A 152 -31.77 6.60 -3.98
C GLN A 152 -32.51 5.77 -5.04
N TYR A 153 -32.25 6.02 -6.32
CA TYR A 153 -32.87 5.29 -7.43
C TYR A 153 -32.64 3.77 -7.35
N TRP A 154 -31.42 3.34 -7.00
CA TRP A 154 -31.05 1.93 -6.91
C TRP A 154 -31.63 1.23 -5.68
N ILE A 155 -31.79 1.98 -4.59
CA ILE A 155 -32.44 1.53 -3.36
C ILE A 155 -33.95 1.36 -3.61
N ASP A 156 -34.61 2.37 -4.18
CA ASP A 156 -36.05 2.37 -4.45
C ASP A 156 -36.46 1.31 -5.48
N SER A 157 -35.60 1.06 -6.48
CA SER A 157 -35.80 -0.01 -7.46
C SER A 157 -35.52 -1.42 -6.91
N GLY A 158 -35.09 -1.53 -5.65
CA GLY A 158 -34.77 -2.80 -5.00
C GLY A 158 -33.50 -3.47 -5.52
N LYS A 159 -32.60 -2.72 -6.18
CA LYS A 159 -31.31 -3.22 -6.67
C LYS A 159 -30.22 -3.22 -5.58
N LEU A 160 -30.37 -2.42 -4.53
CA LEU A 160 -29.46 -2.43 -3.38
C LEU A 160 -30.24 -2.84 -2.12
N LYS A 161 -30.14 -4.12 -1.75
CA LYS A 161 -30.90 -4.74 -0.64
C LYS A 161 -30.08 -4.95 0.64
N GLY A 162 -28.83 -4.50 0.63
CA GLY A 162 -27.89 -4.65 1.73
C GLY A 162 -28.10 -3.69 2.89
N PRO A 163 -27.19 -3.71 3.88
CA PRO A 163 -27.26 -2.79 5.00
C PRO A 163 -27.01 -1.34 4.57
N LYS A 164 -27.51 -0.42 5.38
CA LYS A 164 -27.14 0.99 5.32
C LYS A 164 -25.76 1.17 5.93
N VAL A 165 -24.83 1.76 5.18
CA VAL A 165 -23.43 1.93 5.59
C VAL A 165 -23.04 3.40 5.45
N ASN A 166 -22.44 3.96 6.50
CA ASN A 166 -21.95 5.34 6.48
C ASN A 166 -20.71 5.44 5.57
N LEU A 167 -20.71 6.44 4.69
CA LEU A 167 -19.62 6.69 3.76
C LEU A 167 -18.30 6.92 4.48
N THR A 168 -18.29 7.72 5.55
CA THR A 168 -17.06 7.99 6.33
C THR A 168 -16.47 6.72 6.92
N SER A 169 -17.32 5.84 7.47
CA SER A 169 -16.87 4.56 8.05
C SER A 169 -16.32 3.62 6.97
N PHE A 170 -16.97 3.57 5.81
CA PHE A 170 -16.51 2.77 4.67
C PHE A 170 -15.14 3.24 4.17
N GLU A 171 -14.96 4.53 3.92
CA GLU A 171 -13.69 5.11 3.46
C GLU A 171 -12.56 4.88 4.47
N PHE A 172 -12.85 5.00 5.77
CA PHE A 172 -11.87 4.71 6.81
C PHE A 172 -11.44 3.23 6.83
N ASN A 173 -12.39 2.31 6.70
CA ASN A 173 -12.08 0.88 6.61
C ASN A 173 -11.25 0.57 5.35
N MET A 174 -11.59 1.20 4.22
CA MET A 174 -10.85 1.02 2.97
C MET A 174 -9.40 1.47 3.09
N LEU A 175 -9.19 2.63 3.71
CA LEU A 175 -7.85 3.14 3.99
C LEU A 175 -7.08 2.14 4.88
N GLY A 176 -7.71 1.65 5.95
CA GLY A 176 -7.09 0.68 6.86
C GLY A 176 -6.66 -0.61 6.18
N LEU A 177 -7.51 -1.18 5.31
CA LEU A 177 -7.21 -2.39 4.54
C LEU A 177 -6.02 -2.19 3.61
N ASN A 178 -6.00 -1.09 2.87
CA ASN A 178 -4.95 -0.79 1.91
C ASN A 178 -3.63 -0.33 2.55
N LEU A 179 -3.65 0.14 3.80
CA LEU A 179 -2.41 0.49 4.50
C LEU A 179 -1.65 -0.73 5.02
N ALA A 180 -2.31 -1.87 5.25
CA ALA A 180 -1.67 -3.05 5.82
C ALA A 180 -0.46 -3.58 5.00
N PRO A 181 -0.52 -3.67 3.66
CA PRO A 181 0.63 -4.09 2.85
C PRO A 181 1.86 -3.20 3.02
N ALA A 182 1.68 -1.89 3.17
CA ALA A 182 2.79 -0.96 3.40
C ALA A 182 3.55 -1.28 4.70
N TYR A 183 2.83 -1.54 5.79
CA TYR A 183 3.45 -1.91 7.06
C TYR A 183 4.10 -3.29 7.02
N MET A 184 3.49 -4.27 6.34
CA MET A 184 4.10 -5.59 6.18
C MET A 184 5.36 -5.56 5.29
N MET A 185 5.40 -4.66 4.30
CA MET A 185 6.60 -4.41 3.52
C MET A 185 7.72 -3.82 4.37
N LEU A 186 7.40 -2.84 5.24
CA LEU A 186 8.37 -2.27 6.18
C LEU A 186 8.86 -3.31 7.20
N GLU A 187 7.99 -4.22 7.66
CA GLU A 187 8.38 -5.34 8.51
C GLU A 187 9.38 -6.27 7.81
N ASN A 188 9.13 -6.63 6.54
CA ASN A 188 10.07 -7.43 5.76
C ASN A 188 11.44 -6.72 5.64
N VAL A 189 11.45 -5.40 5.41
CA VAL A 189 12.69 -4.61 5.37
C VAL A 189 13.38 -4.59 6.73
N HIS A 190 12.62 -4.46 7.83
CA HIS A 190 13.14 -4.47 9.19
C HIS A 190 13.84 -5.80 9.51
N LEU A 191 13.18 -6.93 9.22
CA LEU A 191 13.75 -8.27 9.43
C LEU A 191 15.02 -8.51 8.61
N ILE A 192 15.08 -8.02 7.37
CA ILE A 192 16.29 -8.12 6.54
C ILE A 192 17.40 -7.22 7.08
N ALA A 193 17.09 -6.01 7.53
CA ALA A 193 18.06 -5.13 8.17
C ALA A 193 18.70 -5.80 9.39
N GLU A 194 17.89 -6.39 10.27
CA GLU A 194 18.38 -7.14 11.43
C GLU A 194 19.25 -8.34 11.02
N ALA A 195 18.83 -9.12 10.02
CA ALA A 195 19.61 -10.24 9.50
C ALA A 195 20.97 -9.81 8.92
N MET A 196 21.07 -8.58 8.43
CA MET A 196 22.32 -7.96 7.96
C MET A 196 23.14 -7.31 9.08
N GLY A 197 22.66 -7.30 10.33
CA GLY A 197 23.31 -6.62 11.45
C GLY A 197 23.14 -5.10 11.44
N LEU A 198 22.15 -4.59 10.73
CA LEU A 198 21.81 -3.16 10.65
C LEU A 198 20.74 -2.79 11.67
N GLY A 199 20.89 -1.62 12.28
CA GLY A 199 19.82 -1.02 13.08
C GLY A 199 18.75 -0.42 12.17
N SER A 200 17.47 -0.65 12.48
CA SER A 200 16.38 -0.02 11.76
C SER A 200 15.26 0.40 12.71
N VAL A 201 14.52 1.43 12.32
CA VAL A 201 13.38 1.97 13.08
C VAL A 201 12.24 2.25 12.12
N VAL A 202 11.07 1.73 12.44
CA VAL A 202 9.82 2.12 11.77
C VAL A 202 9.25 3.30 12.54
N PHE A 203 8.96 4.39 11.85
CA PHE A 203 8.40 5.59 12.47
C PHE A 203 7.11 6.02 11.80
N GLY A 204 6.22 6.60 12.61
CA GLY A 204 5.00 7.24 12.12
C GLY A 204 5.37 8.33 11.12
N GLY A 205 4.77 8.25 9.94
CA GLY A 205 5.22 8.95 8.75
C GLY A 205 5.43 10.45 8.92
N TYR A 206 6.23 10.98 8.00
CA TYR A 206 6.36 12.40 7.78
C TYR A 206 5.11 12.93 7.08
N ALA A 207 4.69 14.17 7.37
CA ALA A 207 3.51 14.73 6.74
C ALA A 207 3.70 14.76 5.20
N GLY A 208 2.92 13.95 4.47
CA GLY A 208 3.08 13.78 3.03
C GLY A 208 2.90 15.08 2.25
N THR A 209 2.03 15.98 2.72
CA THR A 209 1.87 17.34 2.18
C THR A 209 3.15 18.15 2.27
N VAL A 210 3.96 17.93 3.31
CA VAL A 210 5.27 18.57 3.48
C VAL A 210 6.29 17.96 2.54
N MET A 211 6.31 16.62 2.42
CA MET A 211 7.21 15.90 1.51
C MET A 211 7.01 16.31 0.05
N LEU A 212 5.75 16.49 -0.34
CA LEU A 212 5.36 16.89 -1.70
C LEU A 212 5.42 18.41 -1.92
N GLY A 213 5.93 19.18 -0.95
CA GLY A 213 6.16 20.62 -1.11
C GLY A 213 4.89 21.47 -1.11
N GLY A 214 3.81 21.04 -0.47
CA GLY A 214 2.50 21.72 -0.46
C GLY A 214 2.47 23.08 0.23
N TYR A 215 3.48 23.45 1.04
CA TYR A 215 3.55 24.76 1.74
C TYR A 215 4.85 25.55 1.42
N PRO A 216 5.11 25.89 0.15
CA PRO A 216 6.42 26.41 -0.29
C PRO A 216 6.82 27.74 0.36
N ASP A 217 5.85 28.63 0.65
CA ASP A 217 6.12 29.96 1.21
C ASP A 217 6.44 29.92 2.70
N GLU A 218 5.74 29.09 3.46
CA GLU A 218 6.06 28.84 4.86
C GLU A 218 7.46 28.23 4.95
N TYR A 219 7.78 27.20 4.15
CA TYR A 219 9.08 26.53 4.20
C TYR A 219 10.28 27.42 3.85
N ARG A 220 10.15 28.36 2.90
CA ARG A 220 11.22 29.34 2.60
C ARG A 220 11.50 30.28 3.76
N ALA A 221 10.46 30.76 4.45
CA ALA A 221 10.62 31.55 5.66
C ALA A 221 11.25 30.73 6.80
N TRP A 222 10.89 29.45 6.92
CA TRP A 222 11.45 28.55 7.95
C TRP A 222 12.93 28.19 7.71
N LEU A 223 13.34 27.97 6.46
CA LEU A 223 14.74 27.68 6.12
C LEU A 223 15.65 28.88 6.43
N SER A 224 15.17 30.11 6.26
CA SER A 224 15.92 31.33 6.62
C SER A 224 16.10 31.56 8.13
N LEU A 225 15.39 30.82 8.98
CA LEU A 225 15.48 30.90 10.46
C LEU A 225 16.32 29.76 11.08
N CYS A 226 16.76 28.81 10.26
CA CYS A 226 17.57 27.67 10.69
C CYS A 226 19.04 27.76 10.25
N TYR A 227 19.42 28.85 9.55
CA TYR A 227 20.80 29.24 9.23
C TYR A 227 21.15 30.56 9.90
#